data_AF-A0A9X0PI71-F1
#
_entry.id   AF-A0A9X0PI71-F1
#
_cell.length_a   1.000
_cell.length_b   1.000
_cell.length_c   1.000
_cell.angle_alpha   90.00
_cell.angle_beta   90.00
_cell.angle_gamma   90.00
#
_symmetry.space_group_name_H-M   'P 1'
#
loop_
_entity.id
_entity.type
_entity.pdbx_description
1 polymer ?
#
loop_
_entity_poly.entity_id
_entity_poly.type
_entity_poly.pdbx_seq_one_letter_code
_entity_poly.pdbx_strand_id
1 'polypeptide(L)'
;MYFKEGKQINQIIEIEGFKLRKQVIREKYKVRVIVLTMDYNYVDEVTVTSETDIDAAEEVLMQSVYDYIRYETDELDKIIACFTKG
;
A
#
# COMPACT_ATOMS: atom_id res chain seq x y z
N MET A 1 18.55 7.44 -11.70
CA MET A 1 19.01 6.14 -11.14
C MET A 1 18.28 5.03 -11.90
N TYR A 2 18.97 3.98 -12.36
CA TYR A 2 18.51 3.06 -13.42
C TYR A 2 17.40 2.10 -12.99
N PHE A 3 16.15 2.56 -13.05
CA PHE A 3 14.99 1.68 -12.98
C PHE A 3 14.60 1.23 -14.40
N LYS A 4 15.21 0.12 -14.85
CA LYS A 4 15.00 -0.43 -16.21
C LYS A 4 13.55 -0.88 -16.40
N GLU A 5 13.01 -0.68 -17.60
CA GLU A 5 11.71 -1.19 -18.02
C GLU A 5 11.57 -2.69 -17.74
N GLY A 6 10.42 -3.11 -17.22
CA GLY A 6 10.14 -4.49 -16.83
C GLY A 6 10.70 -4.88 -15.46
N LYS A 7 11.37 -3.96 -14.75
CA LYS A 7 11.86 -4.22 -13.39
C LYS A 7 10.72 -4.07 -12.38
N GLN A 8 10.53 -5.11 -11.59
CA GLN A 8 9.66 -5.13 -10.43
C GLN A 8 10.53 -5.10 -9.16
N ILE A 9 10.27 -4.16 -8.27
CA ILE A 9 10.79 -4.19 -6.90
C ILE A 9 9.65 -4.61 -6.00
N ASN A 10 9.88 -5.61 -5.17
CA ASN A 10 8.98 -5.97 -4.08
C ASN A 10 9.70 -5.62 -2.77
N GLN A 11 9.05 -4.82 -1.94
CA GLN A 11 9.55 -4.40 -0.64
C GLN A 11 8.47 -4.66 0.40
N ILE A 12 8.88 -5.15 1.57
CA ILE A 12 8.01 -5.19 2.74
C ILE A 12 8.21 -3.87 3.48
N ILE A 13 7.10 -3.18 3.73
CA ILE A 13 7.06 -1.95 4.53
C ILE A 13 6.23 -2.23 5.78
N GLU A 14 6.57 -1.56 6.88
CA GLU A 14 5.84 -1.63 8.13
C GLU A 14 5.35 -0.24 8.48
N ILE A 15 4.04 -0.08 8.62
CA ILE A 15 3.37 1.19 8.93
C ILE A 15 2.47 0.93 10.14
N GLU A 16 2.73 1.62 11.25
CA GLU A 16 1.98 1.46 12.52
C GLU A 16 1.87 0.01 13.02
N GLY A 17 2.89 -0.81 12.78
CA GLY A 17 2.92 -2.23 13.16
C GLY A 17 2.22 -3.16 12.15
N PHE A 18 1.56 -2.62 11.12
CA PHE A 18 1.02 -3.39 10.01
C PHE A 18 2.08 -3.61 8.94
N LYS A 19 2.30 -4.87 8.59
CA LYS A 19 3.22 -5.26 7.51
C LYS A 19 2.46 -5.28 6.19
N LEU A 20 3.00 -4.58 5.20
CA LEU A 20 2.44 -4.46 3.87
C LEU A 20 3.52 -4.75 2.83
N ARG A 21 3.10 -5.23 1.66
CA ARG A 21 3.94 -5.47 0.50
C ARG A 21 3.75 -4.34 -0.49
N LYS A 22 4.80 -3.54 -0.69
CA LYS A 22 4.89 -2.54 -1.76
C LYS A 22 5.54 -3.17 -2.99
N GLN A 23 4.85 -3.14 -4.12
CA GLN A 23 5.37 -3.58 -5.41
C GLN A 23 5.50 -2.37 -6.34
N VAL A 24 6.71 -2.10 -6.83
CA VAL A 24 6.98 -1.03 -7.79
C VAL A 24 7.33 -1.67 -9.12
N ILE A 25 6.49 -1.46 -10.12
CA ILE A 25 6.62 -2.02 -11.47
C ILE A 25 6.91 -0.88 -12.44
N ARG A 26 8.07 -0.90 -13.10
CA ARG A 26 8.37 0.05 -14.18
C ARG A 26 7.87 -0.50 -15.51
N GLU A 27 6.92 0.21 -16.08
CA GLU A 27 6.50 0.02 -17.46
C GLU A 27 7.13 1.10 -18.36
N LYS A 28 6.99 0.93 -19.68
CA LYS A 28 7.67 1.76 -20.69
C LYS A 28 7.47 3.26 -20.52
N TYR A 29 6.28 3.67 -20.09
CA TYR A 29 5.87 5.08 -19.98
C TYR A 29 5.32 5.45 -18.60
N LYS A 30 5.36 4.52 -17.63
CA LYS A 30 4.77 4.73 -16.31
C LYS A 30 5.39 3.84 -15.24
N VAL A 31 5.29 4.24 -14.00
CA VAL A 31 5.57 3.43 -12.82
C VAL A 31 4.24 3.11 -12.17
N ARG A 32 4.01 1.83 -11.88
CA ARG A 32 2.90 1.40 -11.04
C ARG A 32 3.45 1.06 -9.67
N VAL A 33 2.88 1.65 -8.63
CA VAL A 33 3.18 1.32 -7.24
C VAL A 33 1.92 0.72 -6.65
N ILE A 34 2.00 -0.55 -6.27
CA ILE A 34 0.89 -1.34 -5.75
C ILE A 34 1.20 -1.67 -4.29
N VAL A 35 0.23 -1.52 -3.41
CA VAL A 35 0.32 -1.91 -2.01
C VAL A 35 -0.66 -3.05 -1.74
N LEU A 36 -0.15 -4.11 -1.14
CA LEU A 36 -0.88 -5.31 -0.80
C LEU A 36 -0.66 -5.64 0.68
N THR A 37 -1.57 -6.37 1.29
CA THR A 37 -1.33 -6.99 2.60
C THR A 37 -0.33 -8.15 2.48
N MET A 38 0.12 -8.68 3.62
CA MET A 38 0.97 -9.87 3.63
C MET A 38 0.30 -11.11 3.02
N ASP A 39 -1.03 -11.16 3.07
CA ASP A 39 -1.90 -12.20 2.50
C ASP A 39 -2.24 -11.97 1.03
N TYR A 40 -1.56 -11.00 0.37
CA TYR A 40 -1.79 -10.63 -1.02
C TYR A 40 -3.18 -10.02 -1.30
N ASN A 41 -3.86 -9.50 -0.28
CA ASN A 41 -5.08 -8.70 -0.49
C ASN A 41 -4.70 -7.32 -1.02
N TYR A 42 -5.44 -6.82 -2.00
CA TYR A 42 -5.23 -5.52 -2.58
C TYR A 42 -5.63 -4.41 -1.60
N VAL A 43 -4.71 -3.48 -1.33
CA VAL A 43 -5.00 -2.28 -0.53
C VAL A 43 -5.24 -1.12 -1.48
N ASP A 44 -4.23 -0.76 -2.28
CA ASP A 44 -4.35 0.33 -3.26
C ASP A 44 -3.25 0.28 -4.33
N GLU A 45 -3.42 1.04 -5.41
CA GLU A 45 -2.42 1.26 -6.45
C GLU A 45 -2.42 2.70 -6.96
N VAL A 46 -1.24 3.19 -7.27
CA VAL A 46 -1.06 4.46 -7.97
C VAL A 46 -0.18 4.26 -9.19
N THR A 47 -0.53 4.96 -10.26
CA THR A 47 0.23 4.94 -11.51
C THR A 47 0.72 6.34 -11.82
N VAL A 48 2.03 6.49 -11.98
CA VAL A 48 2.67 7.77 -12.30
C VAL A 48 3.37 7.71 -13.63
N THR A 49 3.16 8.72 -14.46
CA THR A 49 3.79 8.85 -15.78
C THR A 49 5.09 9.64 -15.73
N SER A 50 5.25 10.50 -14.74
CA SER A 50 6.45 11.32 -14.52
C SER A 50 7.16 10.95 -13.23
N GLU A 51 8.49 11.05 -13.21
CA GLU A 51 9.28 10.87 -11.99
C GLU A 51 8.98 11.94 -10.94
N THR A 52 8.57 13.13 -11.37
CA THR A 52 8.17 14.24 -10.49
C THR A 52 6.90 13.95 -9.69
N ASP A 53 6.08 13.01 -10.17
CA ASP A 53 4.78 12.72 -9.56
C ASP A 53 4.89 11.53 -8.61
N ILE A 54 6.07 10.89 -8.52
CA ILE A 54 6.32 9.76 -7.61
C ILE A 54 6.11 10.21 -6.15
N ASP A 55 6.65 11.36 -5.75
CA ASP A 55 6.52 11.85 -4.37
C ASP A 55 5.04 12.08 -4.00
N ALA A 56 4.28 12.75 -4.88
CA ALA A 56 2.85 12.96 -4.67
C ALA A 56 2.05 11.64 -4.64
N ALA A 57 2.46 10.67 -5.46
CA ALA A 57 1.83 9.36 -5.49
C ALA A 57 2.14 8.52 -4.24
N GLU A 58 3.34 8.67 -3.66
CA GLU A 58 3.67 8.07 -2.37
C GLU A 58 2.84 8.67 -1.23
N GLU A 59 2.62 9.99 -1.23
CA GLU A 59 1.73 10.64 -0.24
C GLU A 59 0.30 10.11 -0.32
N VAL A 60 -0.27 10.02 -1.53
CA VAL A 60 -1.62 9.47 -1.74
C VAL A 60 -1.71 8.02 -1.28
N LEU A 61 -0.72 7.19 -1.65
CA LEU A 61 -0.67 5.79 -1.21
C LEU A 61 -0.57 5.67 0.31
N MET A 62 0.24 6.52 0.95
CA MET A 62 0.39 6.50 2.39
C MET A 62 -0.95 6.81 3.07
N GLN A 63 -1.68 7.81 2.57
CA GLN A 63 -3.00 8.16 3.07
C GLN A 63 -4.01 6.99 2.90
N SER A 64 -4.06 6.37 1.72
CA SER A 64 -4.92 5.18 1.50
C SER A 64 -4.58 4.02 2.44
N VAL A 65 -3.29 3.80 2.70
CA VAL A 65 -2.84 2.77 3.64
C VAL A 65 -3.29 3.07 5.06
N TYR A 66 -3.17 4.32 5.51
CA TYR A 66 -3.67 4.72 6.83
C TYR A 66 -5.18 4.52 6.95
N ASP A 67 -5.94 4.89 5.94
CA ASP A 67 -7.39 4.69 5.93
C ASP A 67 -7.76 3.20 5.97
N TYR A 68 -7.02 2.35 5.24
CA TYR A 68 -7.19 0.89 5.29
C TYR A 68 -6.90 0.33 6.69
N ILE A 69 -5.76 0.68 7.28
CA ILE A 69 -5.37 0.23 8.62
C ILE A 69 -6.42 0.64 9.66
N ARG A 70 -6.88 1.89 9.59
CA ARG A 70 -7.90 2.43 10.48
C ARG A 70 -9.23 1.69 10.32
N TYR A 71 -9.66 1.44 9.09
CA TYR A 71 -10.88 0.68 8.82
C TYR A 71 -10.81 -0.74 9.38
N GLU A 72 -9.71 -1.45 9.12
CA GLU A 72 -9.50 -2.81 9.65
C GLU A 72 -9.45 -2.81 11.19
N THR A 73 -8.82 -1.82 11.81
CA THR A 73 -8.75 -1.71 13.27
C THR A 73 -10.12 -1.40 13.88
N ASP A 74 -10.89 -0.48 13.29
CA ASP A 74 -12.26 -0.17 13.73
C ASP A 74 -13.20 -1.40 13.59
N GLU A 75 -13.07 -2.18 12.51
CA GLU A 75 -13.83 -3.42 12.34
C GLU A 75 -13.40 -4.48 13.36
N LEU A 76 -12.09 -4.63 13.63
CA LEU A 76 -11.58 -5.50 14.68
C LEU A 76 -12.10 -5.09 16.06
N ASP A 77 -12.12 -3.79 16.38
CA ASP A 77 -12.64 -3.26 17.64
C ASP A 77 -14.15 -3.52 17.78
N LYS A 78 -14.93 -3.40 16.70
CA LYS A 78 -16.37 -3.78 16.71
C LYS A 78 -16.56 -5.27 16.98
N ILE A 79 -15.74 -6.12 16.37
CA ILE A 79 -15.77 -7.57 16.60
C ILE A 79 -15.45 -7.86 18.08
N ILE A 80 -14.35 -7.31 18.62
CA ILE A 80 -13.93 -7.50 20.01
C ILE A 80 -14.99 -6.98 20.99
N ALA A 81 -15.61 -5.83 20.72
CA ALA A 81 -16.70 -5.28 21.52
C ALA A 81 -17.94 -6.18 21.54
N CYS A 82 -18.19 -6.92 20.45
CA CYS A 82 -19.26 -7.91 20.38
C CYS A 82 -18.96 -9.14 21.27
N PHE A 83 -17.69 -9.57 21.35
CA PHE A 83 -17.29 -10.74 22.13
C PHE A 83 -17.02 -10.48 23.62
N THR A 84 -16.74 -9.24 24.01
CA THR A 84 -16.41 -8.88 25.41
C THR A 84 -17.63 -8.48 26.25
N LYS A 85 -18.84 -8.42 25.66
CA LYS A 85 -20.12 -8.24 26.37
C LYS A 85 -20.86 -9.56 26.65
N GLY A 86 -20.14 -10.66 26.78
CA GLY A 86 -20.65 -11.96 27.23
C GLY A 86 -20.45 -12.18 28.73
#